data_AF-A0A1T5I0L2-F1
#
_entry.id   AF-A0A1T5I0L2-F1
#
_cell.length_a   1.000
_cell.length_b   1.000
_cell.length_c   1.000
_cell.angle_alpha   90.00
_cell.angle_beta   90.00
_cell.angle_gamma   90.00
#
_symmetry.space_group_name_H-M   'P 1'
#
loop_
_entity.id
_entity.type
_entity.pdbx_description
1 polymer ?
#
loop_
_entity_poly.entity_id
_entity_poly.type
_entity_poly.pdbx_seq_one_letter_code
_entity_poly.pdbx_strand_id
1 'polypeptide(L)'
;MLNKALIGIISAIVFLLIQAIISSVNTKATYEFSTKNNNATQDTLQLTLNDGHASMVISRKCSTNNYYSSRFNGLFLRFQNHYYLLGMEHLDNNNSQLMFSNFFIDSLRSGDAIYISRSPFSCQNTDFSEILIGKRTIS
;
A
#
# COMPACT_ATOMS: atom_id res chain seq x y z
N MET A 1 -31.31 -24.48 -11.52
CA MET A 1 -30.58 -24.15 -10.28
C MET A 1 -29.46 -23.11 -10.50
N LEU A 2 -28.79 -23.11 -11.65
CA LEU A 2 -27.67 -22.21 -11.99
C LEU A 2 -27.97 -20.71 -11.79
N ASN A 3 -29.16 -20.22 -12.18
CA ASN A 3 -29.51 -18.80 -12.03
C ASN A 3 -29.59 -18.31 -10.58
N LYS A 4 -30.05 -19.16 -9.64
CA LYS A 4 -30.16 -18.75 -8.23
C LYS A 4 -28.79 -18.67 -7.56
N ALA A 5 -27.90 -19.62 -7.86
CA ALA A 5 -26.52 -19.61 -7.38
C ALA A 5 -25.75 -18.41 -7.96
N LEU A 6 -25.90 -18.13 -9.25
CA LEU A 6 -25.26 -17.00 -9.91
C LEU A 6 -25.71 -15.66 -9.31
N ILE A 7 -27.01 -15.48 -9.06
CA ILE A 7 -27.53 -14.29 -8.38
C ILE A 7 -26.90 -14.16 -6.99
N GLY A 8 -26.86 -15.25 -6.22
CA GLY A 8 -26.22 -15.24 -4.89
C GLY A 8 -24.75 -14.82 -4.92
N ILE A 9 -23.99 -15.35 -5.88
CA ILE A 9 -22.57 -15.00 -6.08
C ILE A 9 -22.41 -13.51 -6.44
N ILE A 10 -23.19 -13.02 -7.40
CA ILE A 10 -23.13 -11.61 -7.82
C ILE A 10 -23.51 -10.69 -6.66
N SER A 11 -24.59 -11.00 -5.93
CA SER A 11 -25.01 -10.23 -4.77
C SER A 11 -23.93 -10.19 -3.68
N ALA A 12 -23.24 -11.31 -3.42
CA ALA A 12 -22.14 -11.35 -2.46
C ALA A 12 -20.97 -10.47 -2.90
N ILE A 13 -20.58 -10.52 -4.19
CA ILE A 13 -19.50 -9.68 -4.72
C ILE A 13 -19.85 -8.19 -4.60
N VAL A 14 -21.07 -7.81 -4.99
CA VAL A 14 -21.54 -6.42 -4.88
C VAL A 14 -21.53 -5.95 -3.43
N PHE A 15 -21.99 -6.80 -2.51
CA PHE A 15 -21.99 -6.49 -1.08
C PHE A 15 -20.58 -6.27 -0.54
N LEU A 16 -19.63 -7.14 -0.89
CA LEU A 16 -18.23 -7.01 -0.48
C LEU A 16 -17.58 -5.74 -1.05
N LEU A 17 -17.87 -5.40 -2.31
CA LEU A 17 -17.38 -4.17 -2.94
C LEU A 17 -17.91 -2.92 -2.22
N ILE A 18 -19.20 -2.88 -1.91
CA ILE A 18 -19.80 -1.77 -1.17
C ILE A 18 -19.15 -1.62 0.21
N GLN A 19 -18.94 -2.72 0.94
CA GLN A 19 -18.24 -2.67 2.23
C GLN A 19 -16.82 -2.13 2.10
N ALA A 20 -16.08 -2.56 1.07
CA ALA A 20 -14.71 -2.10 0.83
C ALA A 20 -14.64 -0.61 0.49
N ILE A 21 -15.62 -0.11 -0.28
CA ILE A 21 -15.75 1.32 -0.60
C ILE A 21 -16.06 2.12 0.66
N ILE A 22 -17.07 1.72 1.44
CA ILE A 22 -17.47 2.41 2.68
C ILE A 22 -16.29 2.46 3.68
N SER A 23 -15.59 1.34 3.84
CA SER A 23 -14.39 1.25 4.67
C SER A 23 -13.26 2.18 4.18
N SER A 24 -13.08 2.28 2.87
CA SER A 24 -12.08 3.15 2.26
C SER A 24 -12.38 4.64 2.48
N VAL A 25 -13.60 5.08 2.19
CA VAL A 25 -14.00 6.50 2.37
C VAL A 25 -14.00 6.94 3.82
N ASN A 26 -14.20 6.01 4.77
CA ASN A 26 -14.14 6.31 6.21
C ASN A 26 -12.72 6.20 6.79
N THR A 27 -11.72 5.79 6.00
CA THR A 27 -10.35 5.65 6.49
C THR A 27 -9.60 6.97 6.38
N LYS A 28 -9.09 7.45 7.52
CA LYS A 28 -8.14 8.55 7.61
C LYS A 28 -6.93 8.11 8.43
N ALA A 29 -5.80 7.93 7.78
CA ALA A 29 -4.57 7.50 8.44
C ALA A 29 -3.35 7.86 7.61
N THR A 30 -2.29 8.30 8.29
CA THR A 30 -0.95 8.37 7.73
C THR A 30 -0.06 7.36 8.45
N TYR A 31 0.76 6.67 7.68
CA TYR A 31 1.74 5.71 8.17
C TYR A 31 3.10 6.06 7.61
N GLU A 32 4.11 5.90 8.45
CA GLU A 32 5.50 6.01 8.05
C GLU A 32 6.20 4.70 8.41
N PHE A 33 6.65 3.99 7.39
CA PHE A 33 7.42 2.75 7.52
C PHE A 33 8.86 3.04 7.15
N SER A 34 9.79 2.50 7.93
CA SER A 34 11.21 2.61 7.60
C SER A 34 11.94 1.34 7.94
N THR A 35 12.88 0.96 7.08
CA THR A 35 13.85 -0.09 7.38
C THR A 35 15.25 0.47 7.19
N LYS A 36 16.13 0.13 8.13
CA LYS A 36 17.54 0.48 8.08
C LYS A 36 18.34 -0.79 8.28
N ASN A 37 19.00 -1.27 7.23
CA ASN A 37 19.90 -2.40 7.33
C ASN A 37 21.35 -1.93 7.24
N ASN A 38 22.04 -1.94 8.39
CA ASN A 38 23.50 -1.86 8.57
C ASN A 38 24.27 -1.10 7.47
N ASN A 39 23.89 0.16 7.21
CA ASN A 39 24.49 1.09 6.25
C ASN A 39 24.42 0.71 4.75
N ALA A 40 23.77 -0.40 4.38
CA ALA A 40 23.67 -0.87 3.00
C ALA A 40 22.38 -0.41 2.30
N THR A 41 21.25 -0.38 3.02
CA THR A 41 19.97 0.07 2.49
C THR A 41 19.17 0.84 3.52
N GLN A 42 18.57 1.95 3.08
CA GLN A 42 17.58 2.69 3.86
C GLN A 42 16.36 2.93 2.97
N ASP A 43 15.23 2.36 3.37
CA ASP A 43 13.96 2.54 2.69
C ASP A 43 12.98 3.22 3.63
N THR A 44 12.28 4.22 3.11
CA THR A 44 11.19 4.90 3.79
C THR A 44 9.96 4.89 2.90
N LEU A 45 8.82 4.54 3.48
CA LEU A 45 7.52 4.53 2.84
C LEU A 45 6.58 5.39 3.68
N GLN A 46 6.12 6.50 3.12
CA GLN A 46 5.05 7.29 3.72
C GLN A 46 3.76 7.01 2.95
N LEU A 47 2.73 6.54 3.64
CA LEU A 47 1.41 6.23 3.08
C LEU A 47 0.36 7.11 3.76
N THR A 48 -0.35 7.91 2.98
CA THR A 48 -1.49 8.72 3.43
C THR A 48 -2.77 8.21 2.78
N LEU A 49 -3.73 7.85 3.61
CA LEU A 49 -5.06 7.39 3.21
C LEU A 49 -6.09 8.38 3.73
N ASN A 50 -6.89 8.96 2.83
CA ASN A 50 -7.95 9.89 3.20
C ASN A 50 -9.11 9.82 2.22
N ASP A 51 -10.32 9.58 2.73
CA ASP A 51 -11.57 9.68 1.96
C ASP A 51 -11.56 8.87 0.64
N GLY A 52 -10.96 7.68 0.66
CA GLY A 52 -10.84 6.81 -0.53
C GLY A 52 -9.66 7.12 -1.46
N HIS A 53 -8.92 8.20 -1.20
CA HIS A 53 -7.69 8.55 -1.89
C HIS A 53 -6.46 8.03 -1.14
N ALA A 54 -5.49 7.51 -1.89
CA ALA A 54 -4.20 7.07 -1.39
C ALA A 54 -3.08 7.86 -2.05
N SER A 55 -2.20 8.41 -1.22
CA SER A 55 -0.93 8.99 -1.63
C SER A 55 0.20 8.22 -0.96
N MET A 56 1.23 7.87 -1.72
CA MET A 56 2.35 7.11 -1.22
C MET A 56 3.66 7.72 -1.73
N VAL A 57 4.61 7.94 -0.83
CA VAL A 57 5.95 8.43 -1.14
C VAL A 57 6.94 7.35 -0.74
N ILE A 58 7.70 6.88 -1.71
CA ILE A 58 8.75 5.89 -1.53
C ILE A 58 10.08 6.61 -1.70
N SER A 59 10.98 6.39 -0.75
CA SER A 59 12.36 6.88 -0.82
C SER A 59 13.31 5.78 -0.43
N ARG A 60 14.37 5.62 -1.22
CA ARG A 60 15.33 4.53 -1.11
C ARG A 60 16.73 5.03 -1.32
N LYS A 61 17.64 4.58 -0.45
CA LYS A 61 19.08 4.74 -0.60
C LYS A 61 19.73 3.36 -0.64
N CYS A 62 20.29 2.98 -1.79
CA CYS A 62 21.10 1.75 -1.89
C CYS A 62 22.60 2.05 -1.67
N SER A 63 23.37 1.03 -1.27
CA SER A 63 24.80 1.12 -0.93
C SER A 63 25.68 1.72 -2.03
N THR A 64 25.25 1.69 -3.30
CA THR A 64 25.94 2.29 -4.45
C THR A 64 25.68 3.80 -4.62
N ASN A 65 25.15 4.47 -3.59
CA ASN A 65 24.80 5.89 -3.59
C ASN A 65 23.66 6.30 -4.55
N ASN A 66 22.99 5.34 -5.18
CA ASN A 66 21.80 5.62 -5.97
C ASN A 66 20.61 5.89 -5.03
N TYR A 67 20.03 7.07 -5.19
CA TYR A 67 18.80 7.48 -4.53
C TYR A 67 17.63 7.31 -5.50
N TYR A 68 16.64 6.51 -5.10
CA TYR A 68 15.41 6.30 -5.85
C TYR A 68 14.26 6.88 -5.06
N SER A 69 13.42 7.68 -5.70
CA SER A 69 12.18 8.14 -5.10
C SER A 69 11.05 8.02 -6.10
N SER A 70 9.96 7.40 -5.68
CA SER A 70 8.73 7.35 -6.46
C SER A 70 7.56 7.90 -5.65
N ARG A 71 6.54 8.38 -6.35
CA ARG A 71 5.32 8.91 -5.75
C ARG A 71 4.11 8.30 -6.42
N PHE A 72 3.24 7.73 -5.63
CA PHE A 72 1.96 7.22 -6.09
C PHE A 72 0.81 8.11 -5.61
N ASN A 73 -0.15 8.34 -6.50
CA ASN A 73 -1.44 8.94 -6.17
C ASN A 73 -2.56 8.16 -6.86
N GLY A 74 -3.64 7.89 -6.13
CA GLY A 74 -4.74 7.11 -6.67
C GLY A 74 -5.85 6.86 -5.67
N LEU A 75 -6.63 5.83 -5.97
CA LEU A 75 -7.71 5.34 -5.14
C LEU A 75 -7.26 4.11 -4.38
N PHE A 76 -7.91 3.87 -3.24
CA PHE A 76 -7.78 2.60 -2.54
C PHE A 76 -9.14 1.99 -2.21
N LEU A 77 -9.14 0.67 -2.07
CA LEU A 77 -10.21 -0.09 -1.43
C LEU A 77 -9.64 -0.77 -0.19
N ARG A 78 -10.43 -0.77 0.89
CA ARG A 78 -9.99 -1.36 2.16
C ARG A 78 -10.97 -2.42 2.61
N PHE A 79 -10.49 -3.65 2.74
CA PHE A 79 -11.23 -4.75 3.35
C PHE A 79 -10.51 -5.20 4.62
N GLN A 80 -11.05 -4.83 5.79
CA GLN A 80 -10.38 -5.03 7.09
C GLN A 80 -8.97 -4.42 7.09
N ASN A 81 -7.93 -5.26 7.19
CA ASN A 81 -6.52 -4.87 7.19
C ASN A 81 -5.86 -5.00 5.79
N HIS A 82 -6.63 -5.40 4.77
CA HIS A 82 -6.17 -5.49 3.39
C HIS A 82 -6.51 -4.20 2.63
N TYR A 83 -5.52 -3.73 1.87
CA TYR A 83 -5.61 -2.53 1.06
C TYR A 83 -5.28 -2.88 -0.39
N TYR A 84 -6.06 -2.32 -1.31
CA TYR A 84 -5.89 -2.45 -2.75
C TYR A 84 -5.77 -1.05 -3.33
N LEU A 85 -4.65 -0.76 -3.99
CA LEU A 85 -4.37 0.51 -4.64
C LEU A 85 -4.57 0.41 -6.15
N LEU A 86 -5.10 1.49 -6.71
CA LEU A 86 -5.17 1.72 -8.14
C LEU A 86 -4.89 3.20 -8.43
N GLY A 87 -3.86 3.48 -9.21
CA GLY A 87 -3.50 4.86 -9.54
C GLY A 87 -2.25 4.99 -10.37
N MET A 88 -1.68 6.20 -10.33
CA MET A 88 -0.43 6.57 -11.01
C MET A 88 0.74 6.53 -10.05
N GLU A 89 1.75 5.73 -10.40
CA GLU A 89 3.10 5.85 -9.84
C GLU A 89 3.95 6.71 -10.76
N HIS A 90 4.64 7.69 -10.18
CA HIS A 90 5.62 8.54 -10.84
C HIS A 90 7.00 8.11 -10.36
N LEU A 91 7.79 7.53 -11.27
CA LEU A 91 9.13 7.02 -10.98
C LEU A 91 10.19 8.14 -11.08
N ASP A 92 9.93 9.13 -11.95
CA ASP A 92 10.70 10.36 -12.08
C ASP A 92 9.80 11.47 -12.68
N ASN A 93 10.37 12.63 -13.05
CA ASN A 93 9.61 13.76 -13.59
C ASN A 93 8.90 13.47 -14.91
N ASN A 94 9.36 12.49 -15.70
CA ASN A 94 8.87 12.23 -17.05
C ASN A 94 8.24 10.84 -17.21
N ASN A 95 8.44 9.95 -16.23
CA ASN A 95 7.99 8.57 -16.27
C ASN A 95 6.91 8.33 -15.22
N SER A 96 5.72 7.96 -15.71
CA SER A 96 4.61 7.53 -14.89
C SER A 96 4.03 6.23 -15.44
N GLN A 97 3.46 5.42 -14.55
CA GLN A 97 2.87 4.14 -14.90
C GLN A 97 1.61 3.87 -14.09
N LEU A 98 0.69 3.11 -14.69
CA LEU A 98 -0.44 2.51 -13.98
C LEU A 98 0.10 1.52 -12.96
N MET A 99 -0.21 1.76 -11.69
CA MET A 99 0.17 0.88 -10.60
C MET A 99 -1.09 0.27 -9.97
N PHE A 100 -1.06 -1.04 -9.88
CA PHE A 100 -1.97 -1.84 -9.08
C PHE A 100 -1.15 -2.50 -7.99
N SER A 101 -1.50 -2.25 -6.74
CA SER A 101 -0.78 -2.85 -5.61
C SER A 101 -1.76 -3.33 -4.57
N ASN A 102 -1.35 -4.36 -3.82
CA ASN A 102 -2.06 -4.79 -2.64
C ASN A 102 -1.06 -4.94 -1.50
N PHE A 103 -1.53 -4.63 -0.29
CA PHE A 103 -0.74 -4.79 0.90
C PHE A 103 -1.64 -4.99 2.11
N PHE A 104 -1.01 -5.43 3.19
CA PHE A 104 -1.65 -5.61 4.48
C PHE A 104 -1.02 -4.65 5.49
N ILE A 105 -1.87 -3.95 6.26
CA ILE A 105 -1.43 -3.16 7.41
C ILE A 105 -2.14 -3.68 8.65
N ASP A 106 -1.36 -4.16 9.60
CA ASP A 106 -1.86 -4.42 10.95
C ASP A 106 -1.41 -3.33 11.90
N SER A 107 -2.37 -2.65 12.54
CA SER A 107 -2.10 -1.65 13.56
C SER A 107 -2.00 -2.36 14.90
N LEU A 108 -0.80 -2.40 15.46
CA LEU A 108 -0.56 -2.93 16.79
C LEU A 108 -1.16 -1.98 17.85
N ARG A 109 -1.55 -2.56 18.99
CA ARG A 109 -2.08 -1.80 20.15
C ARG A 109 -1.11 -0.73 20.68
N SER A 110 0.18 -0.83 20.35
CA SER A 110 1.23 0.15 20.72
C SER A 110 1.23 1.42 19.86
N GLY A 111 0.43 1.48 18.78
CA GLY A 111 0.50 2.56 17.78
C GLY A 111 1.49 2.30 16.65
N ASP A 112 2.23 1.19 16.72
CA ASP A 112 3.05 0.69 15.63
C ASP A 112 2.18 0.03 14.55
N ALA A 113 2.69 -0.05 13.33
CA ALA A 113 2.03 -0.70 12.20
C ALA A 113 3.00 -1.62 11.46
N ILE A 114 2.52 -2.79 11.05
CA ILE A 114 3.28 -3.71 10.22
C ILE A 114 2.74 -3.62 8.80
N TYR A 115 3.60 -3.28 7.86
CA TYR A 115 3.30 -3.27 6.43
C TYR A 115 3.87 -4.52 5.77
N ILE A 116 3.03 -5.26 5.06
CA ILE A 116 3.42 -6.47 4.33
C ILE A 116 3.00 -6.29 2.88
N SER A 117 3.96 -6.33 1.97
CA SER A 117 3.70 -6.27 0.53
C SER A 117 4.64 -7.21 -0.23
N ARG A 118 4.19 -7.67 -1.39
CA ARG A 118 5.12 -8.12 -2.42
C ARG A 118 5.76 -6.87 -3.03
N SER A 119 6.98 -6.59 -2.61
CA SER A 119 7.76 -5.51 -3.18
C SER A 119 8.51 -6.07 -4.39
N PRO A 120 8.25 -5.60 -5.63
CA PRO A 120 9.20 -5.80 -6.73
C PRO A 120 10.47 -4.96 -6.53
N PHE A 121 10.53 -4.18 -5.44
CA PHE A 121 11.55 -3.19 -5.20
C PHE A 121 12.52 -3.75 -4.17
N SER A 122 13.52 -4.51 -4.60
CA SER A 122 14.67 -4.85 -3.75
C SER A 122 15.93 -4.21 -4.35
N CYS A 123 16.83 -3.65 -3.52
CA CYS A 123 18.19 -3.25 -3.97
C CYS A 123 19.00 -4.48 -4.42
N GLN A 124 18.53 -5.70 -4.13
CA GLN A 124 19.01 -6.96 -4.67
C GLN A 124 18.02 -7.50 -5.71
N ASN A 125 18.52 -8.06 -6.81
CA ASN A 125 17.76 -8.48 -7.99
C ASN A 125 16.91 -9.76 -7.76
N THR A 126 16.20 -9.83 -6.65
CA THR A 126 15.52 -11.01 -6.11
C THR A 126 14.19 -10.57 -5.51
N ASP A 127 13.09 -11.09 -6.06
CA ASP A 127 11.74 -10.89 -5.56
C ASP A 127 11.60 -11.39 -4.12
N PHE A 128 11.49 -10.47 -3.16
CA PHE A 128 11.23 -10.79 -1.77
C PHE A 128 9.93 -10.15 -1.30
N SER A 129 9.24 -10.83 -0.38
CA SER A 129 8.17 -10.19 0.39
C SER A 129 8.83 -9.30 1.44
N GLU A 130 8.64 -8.00 1.32
CA GLU A 130 9.16 -7.03 2.28
C GLU A 130 8.15 -6.82 3.40
N ILE A 131 8.60 -7.09 4.63
CA ILE A 131 7.90 -6.73 5.86
C ILE A 131 8.56 -5.43 6.33
N LEU A 132 7.84 -4.32 6.24
CA LEU A 132 8.29 -3.03 6.77
C LEU A 132 7.58 -2.78 8.10
N ILE A 133 8.37 -2.43 9.11
CA ILE A 133 7.85 -2.00 10.40
C ILE A 133 7.77 -0.47 10.36
N GLY A 134 6.64 0.06 10.81
CA GLY A 134 6.40 1.48 10.80
C GLY A 134 5.55 1.93 11.96
N LYS A 135 5.24 3.21 11.96
CA LYS A 135 4.40 3.84 12.96
C LYS A 135 3.25 4.55 12.27
N ARG A 136 2.08 4.50 12.90
CA ARG A 136 0.97 5.36 12.49
C ARG A 136 1.27 6.78 12.97
N THR A 137 1.26 7.74 12.07
CA THR A 137 1.33 9.16 12.40
C THR A 137 -0.09 9.71 12.48
N ILE A 138 -0.42 10.32 13.62
CA ILE A 138 -1.68 11.02 13.82
C ILE A 138 -1.37 12.50 13.56
N SER A 139 -1.80 13.01 12.41
CA SER A 139 -1.78 14.44 12.11
C SER A 139 -3.14 15.05 12.43
#